data_AF-A0A645G6W3-F1
#
_entry.id   AF-A0A645G6W3-F1
#
_cell.length_a   1.000
_cell.length_b   1.000
_cell.length_c   1.000
_cell.angle_alpha   90.00
_cell.angle_beta   90.00
_cell.angle_gamma   90.00
#
_symmetry.space_group_name_H-M   'P 1'
#
loop_
_entity.id
_entity.type
_entity.pdbx_description
1 polymer ?
#
loop_
_entity_poly.entity_id
_entity_poly.type
_entity_poly.pdbx_seq_one_letter_code
_entity_poly.pdbx_strand_id
1 'polypeptide(L)'
;METLCSTKPTICVSGDDFPAALVKEKLLKLDSQHIDYVFECLDKNTTYVRNIKKYLLATLFNAPSTIESYYSALVNHDLYGDGSRGR
;
A
#
# COMPACT_ATOMS: atom_id res chain seq x y z
N MET A 1 -12.27 10.23 3.11
CA MET A 1 -11.98 9.00 3.90
C MET A 1 -13.14 8.74 4.84
N GLU A 2 -14.11 7.92 4.41
CA GLU A 2 -15.31 7.61 5.21
C GLU A 2 -15.03 6.55 6.29
N THR A 3 -13.93 5.79 6.15
CA THR A 3 -13.48 4.76 7.10
C THR A 3 -13.14 5.31 8.48
N LEU A 4 -12.59 6.52 8.57
CA LEU A 4 -12.32 7.18 9.86
C LEU A 4 -13.62 7.55 10.60
N CYS A 5 -14.67 7.88 9.85
CA CYS A 5 -15.99 8.26 10.37
C CYS A 5 -16.96 7.07 10.49
N SER A 6 -16.53 5.85 10.16
CA SER A 6 -17.38 4.67 10.26
C SER A 6 -17.64 4.29 11.72
N THR A 7 -18.91 4.03 12.04
CA THR A 7 -19.39 3.49 13.32
C THR A 7 -19.40 1.97 13.36
N LYS A 8 -19.04 1.31 12.25
CA LYS A 8 -18.95 -0.15 12.20
C LYS A 8 -17.84 -0.65 13.13
N PRO A 9 -18.06 -1.77 13.85
CA PRO A 9 -17.06 -2.33 14.77
C PRO A 9 -15.82 -2.84 14.03
N THR A 10 -16.01 -3.28 12.79
CA THR A 10 -14.95 -3.84 11.95
C THR A 10 -14.99 -3.28 10.53
N ILE A 11 -13.84 -3.38 9.87
CA ILE A 11 -13.61 -2.90 8.51
C ILE A 11 -12.88 -4.01 7.74
N CYS A 12 -13.46 -4.42 6.62
CA CYS A 12 -12.83 -5.36 5.71
C CYS A 12 -11.73 -4.65 4.89
N VAL A 13 -10.49 -5.13 5.01
CA VAL A 13 -9.30 -4.65 4.29
C VAL A 13 -8.66 -5.85 3.60
N SER A 14 -8.50 -5.77 2.27
CA SER A 14 -7.92 -6.84 1.44
C SER A 14 -8.55 -8.25 1.56
N GLY A 15 -9.78 -8.35 2.09
CA GLY A 15 -10.48 -9.62 2.27
C GLY A 15 -10.57 -10.08 3.73
N ASP A 16 -9.77 -9.50 4.62
CA ASP A 16 -9.77 -9.80 6.05
C ASP A 16 -10.51 -8.71 6.84
N ASP A 17 -11.11 -9.11 7.96
CA ASP A 17 -11.89 -8.21 8.83
C ASP A 17 -11.06 -7.75 10.02
N PHE A 18 -10.88 -6.44 10.15
CA PHE A 18 -10.06 -5.85 11.20
C PHE A 18 -10.90 -4.96 12.12
N PRO A 19 -10.57 -4.86 13.42
CA PRO A 19 -11.21 -3.89 14.31
C PRO A 19 -11.05 -2.47 13.74
N ALA A 20 -12.14 -1.71 13.70
CA ALA A 20 -12.11 -0.36 13.14
C ALA A 20 -11.09 0.55 13.84
N ALA A 21 -10.90 0.36 15.15
CA ALA A 21 -9.89 1.09 15.93
C ALA A 21 -8.45 0.85 15.42
N LEU A 22 -8.11 -0.41 15.11
CA LEU A 22 -6.80 -0.78 14.59
C LEU A 22 -6.57 -0.17 13.20
N VAL A 23 -7.57 -0.25 12.32
CA VAL A 23 -7.48 0.35 10.98
C VAL A 23 -7.29 1.87 11.10
N LYS A 24 -8.04 2.55 11.96
CA LYS A 24 -7.91 3.99 12.19
C LYS A 24 -6.52 4.36 12.73
N GLU A 25 -6.03 3.64 13.74
CA GLU A 25 -4.70 3.87 14.31
C GLU A 25 -3.60 3.72 13.25
N LYS A 26 -3.68 2.67 12.42
CA LYS A 26 -2.69 2.41 11.37
C LYS A 26 -2.68 3.50 10.31
N LEU A 27 -3.86 4.00 9.93
CA LEU A 27 -4.00 5.10 8.98
C LEU A 27 -3.50 6.44 9.55
N LEU A 28 -3.65 6.67 10.86
CA LEU A 28 -3.14 7.88 11.52
C LEU A 28 -1.60 7.92 11.62
N LYS A 29 -0.94 6.75 11.55
CA LYS A 29 0.53 6.63 11.57
C LYS A 29 1.18 6.78 10.19
N LEU A 30 0.39 7.08 9.15
CA LEU A 30 0.93 7.24 7.80
C LEU A 30 1.64 8.57 7.63
N ASP A 31 2.91 8.48 7.26
CA ASP A 31 3.71 9.61 6.76
C ASP A 31 3.68 9.72 5.22
N SER A 32 4.15 10.86 4.70
CA SER A 32 4.35 11.18 3.28
C SER A 32 4.97 10.04 2.46
N GLN A 33 5.98 9.34 2.99
CA GLN A 33 6.63 8.22 2.28
C GLN A 33 5.65 7.09 1.91
N HIS A 34 4.66 6.82 2.76
CA HIS A 34 3.65 5.82 2.45
C HIS A 34 2.73 6.28 1.32
N ILE A 35 2.48 7.59 1.23
CA ILE A 35 1.66 8.17 0.19
C ILE A 35 2.37 8.07 -1.16
N ASP A 36 3.66 8.42 -1.21
CA ASP A 36 4.50 8.26 -2.41
C ASP A 36 4.55 6.80 -2.88
N TYR A 37 4.78 5.86 -1.96
CA TYR A 37 4.73 4.43 -2.27
C TYR A 37 3.40 4.00 -2.90
N VAL A 38 2.26 4.48 -2.38
CA VAL A 38 0.95 4.17 -2.94
C VAL A 38 0.76 4.77 -4.33
N PHE A 39 1.24 5.99 -4.57
CA PHE A 39 1.21 6.58 -5.91
C PHE A 39 2.08 5.83 -6.90
N GLU A 40 3.27 5.38 -6.49
CA GLU A 40 4.13 4.58 -7.35
C GLU A 40 3.47 3.22 -7.68
N CYS A 41 2.78 2.62 -6.72
CA CYS A 41 1.99 1.41 -6.95
C CYS A 41 0.82 1.64 -7.93
N LEU A 42 0.20 2.82 -7.92
CA LEU A 42 -0.85 3.20 -8.87
C LEU A 42 -0.28 3.44 -10.27
N ASP A 43 0.84 4.14 -10.37
CA ASP A 43 1.52 4.44 -11.64
C ASP A 43 1.97 3.15 -12.35
N LYS A 44 2.56 2.21 -11.59
CA LYS A 44 2.99 0.90 -12.11
C LYS A 44 1.82 -0.07 -12.36
N ASN A 45 0.60 0.26 -11.94
CA ASN A 45 -0.54 -0.60 -12.15
C ASN A 45 -1.04 -0.52 -13.60
N THR A 46 -0.85 -1.59 -14.36
CA THR A 46 -1.30 -1.67 -15.76
C THR A 46 -2.77 -2.06 -15.91
N THR A 47 -3.50 -2.23 -14.80
CA THR A 47 -4.90 -2.69 -14.81
C THR A 47 -5.84 -1.61 -14.30
N TYR A 48 -7.08 -1.62 -14.80
CA TYR A 48 -8.09 -0.68 -14.35
C TYR A 48 -8.56 -1.00 -12.92
N VAL A 49 -8.36 -0.06 -12.00
CA VAL A 49 -8.82 -0.19 -10.61
C VAL A 49 -10.32 0.07 -10.52
N ARG A 50 -11.12 -0.99 -10.56
CA ARG A 50 -12.60 -0.92 -10.53
C ARG A 50 -13.17 -0.28 -9.25
N ASN A 51 -12.48 -0.41 -8.12
CA ASN A 51 -12.89 0.22 -6.86
C ASN A 51 -11.72 0.92 -6.18
N ILE A 52 -11.45 2.15 -6.63
CA ILE A 52 -10.32 2.95 -6.15
C ILE A 52 -10.34 3.19 -4.63
N LYS A 53 -11.51 3.31 -4.01
CA LYS A 53 -11.61 3.51 -2.56
C LYS A 53 -11.11 2.29 -1.77
N LYS A 54 -11.53 1.08 -2.16
CA LYS A 54 -11.06 -0.16 -1.51
C LYS A 54 -9.58 -0.41 -1.78
N TYR A 55 -9.12 -0.10 -2.99
CA TYR A 55 -7.71 -0.20 -3.34
C TYR A 55 -6.85 0.69 -2.46
N LEU A 56 -7.17 1.99 -2.38
CA LEU A 56 -6.43 2.94 -1.54
C LEU A 56 -6.44 2.54 -0.06
N LEU A 57 -7.57 2.06 0.46
CA LEU A 57 -7.63 1.57 1.83
C LEU A 57 -6.66 0.40 2.06
N ALA A 58 -6.67 -0.57 1.15
CA ALA A 58 -5.79 -1.73 1.21
C ALA A 58 -4.31 -1.33 1.10
N THR A 59 -3.95 -0.47 0.15
CA THR A 59 -2.56 -0.08 -0.05
C THR A 59 -2.05 0.77 1.11
N LEU A 60 -2.82 1.76 1.57
CA LEU A 60 -2.45 2.61 2.71
C LEU A 60 -2.35 1.80 4.01
N PHE A 61 -3.25 0.86 4.26
CA PHE A 61 -3.19 0.01 5.45
C PHE A 61 -1.97 -0.93 5.46
N ASN A 62 -1.52 -1.37 4.28
CA ASN A 62 -0.39 -2.28 4.12
C ASN A 62 0.93 -1.56 3.88
N ALA A 63 0.92 -0.25 3.58
CA ALA A 63 2.10 0.51 3.23
C ALA A 63 3.23 0.40 4.27
N PRO A 64 3.01 0.58 5.59
CA PRO A 64 4.09 0.48 6.58
C PRO A 64 4.75 -0.89 6.63
N SER A 65 4.02 -1.95 6.27
CA SER A 65 4.50 -3.33 6.30
C SER A 65 5.16 -3.77 4.99
N THR A 66 5.01 -3.00 3.91
CA THR A 66 5.45 -3.41 2.56
C THR A 66 6.44 -2.44 1.93
N ILE A 67 6.46 -1.18 2.36
CA ILE A 67 7.31 -0.11 1.81
C ILE A 67 8.81 -0.44 1.90
N GLU A 68 9.26 -1.02 3.02
CA GLU A 68 10.67 -1.37 3.23
C GLU A 68 11.11 -2.45 2.23
N SER A 69 10.39 -3.57 2.18
CA SER A 69 10.68 -4.66 1.26
C SER A 69 10.61 -4.22 -0.20
N TYR A 70 9.67 -3.33 -0.53
CA TYR A 70 9.52 -2.77 -1.87
C TYR A 70 10.73 -1.95 -2.31
N TYR A 71 11.19 -0.99 -1.51
CA TYR A 71 12.37 -0.19 -1.85
C TYR A 71 13.66 -1.00 -1.79
N SER A 72 13.81 -1.95 -0.86
CA SER A 72 14.95 -2.87 -0.86
C SER A 72 15.03 -3.69 -2.15
N ALA A 73 13.89 -4.19 -2.64
CA ALA A 73 13.84 -4.94 -3.90
C ALA A 73 14.16 -4.05 -5.11
N LEU A 74 13.67 -2.82 -5.14
CA LEU A 74 13.98 -1.84 -6.19
C LEU A 74 15.47 -1.51 -6.26
N VAL A 75 16.08 -1.21 -5.11
CA VAL A 75 17.51 -0.92 -5.01
C VAL A 75 18.32 -2.13 -5.48
N ASN A 76 17.99 -3.33 -5.01
CA ASN A 76 18.66 -4.55 -5.45
C ASN A 76 18.50 -4.81 -6.97
N HIS A 77 17.34 -4.51 -7.55
CA HIS A 77 17.14 -4.61 -8.99
C HIS A 77 17.97 -3.58 -9.77
N ASP A 78 18.13 -2.35 -9.28
CA ASP A 78 18.96 -1.33 -9.94
C ASP A 78 20.46 -1.68 -9.85
N LEU A 79 20.93 -2.11 -8.67
CA LEU A 79 22.32 -2.49 -8.43
C LEU A 79 22.77 -3.76 -9.15
N TYR A 80 21.89 -4.76 -9.29
CA TYR A 80 22.25 -6.09 -9.82
C TYR A 80 21.51 -6.48 -11.10
N GLY A 81 20.44 -5.77 -11.47
CA GLY A 81 19.61 -6.08 -12.64
C GLY A 81 20.19 -5.60 -13.98
N ASP A 82 21.19 -4.73 -13.97
CA ASP A 82 21.89 -4.27 -15.19
C ASP A 82 23.08 -5.18 -15.58
N GLY A 83 23.61 -5.97 -14.64
CA GLY A 83 24.86 -6.72 -14.82
C GLY A 83 24.77 -8.07 -15.57
N SER A 84 23.60 -8.49 -16.05
CA SER A 84 23.46 -9.82 -16.69
C SER A 84 22.34 -9.92 -17.72
N ARG A 85 22.31 -8.98 -18.66
CA ARG A 85 21.87 -9.29 -20.03
C ARG A 85 23.10 -9.45 -20.91
N GLY A 86 23.76 -10.59 -20.72
CA GLY A 86 24.84 -11.05 -21.57
C GLY A 86 24.41 -11.06 -23.04
N ARG A 87 25.25 -10.44 -23.86
CA ARG A 87 25.45 -10.78 -25.25
C ARG A 87 26.87 -11.27 -25.40
#